data_AF-A0A212J870-F1
#
_entry.id   AF-A0A212J870-F1
#
_cell.length_a   1.000
_cell.length_b   1.000
_cell.length_c   1.000
_cell.angle_alpha   90.00
_cell.angle_beta   90.00
_cell.angle_gamma   90.00
#
_symmetry.space_group_name_H-M   'P 1'
#
loop_
_entity.id
_entity.type
_entity.pdbx_description
1 polymer ?
#
loop_
_entity_poly.entity_id
_entity_poly.type
_entity_poly.pdbx_seq_one_letter_code
_entity_poly.pdbx_strand_id
1 'polypeptide(L)'
;MIKYTLILFSILTSPLLTTAQTLKTESDTHIFWQPNRKLTVADFKGECCTEERLRDLCKEKNMCTMAYTGFFSILDIPKKKKDRGKLIEKAYFAPAFEKNTSYMVFKNDTLGIEKQQIVFDIYELAARKVRKDLDDVYKTTNAYGTIHLMYGKVKDSIDKYRTTLVELFVKDTYLDNREGAYKEWREKIDEELDKLRAYATTPEDCYRFVLNKPMNEQYVMAEVIYP
;
A
#
# COMPACT_ATOMS: atom_id res chain seq x y z
N MET A 1 11.75 -49.08 57.88
CA MET A 1 11.67 -47.66 57.45
C MET A 1 12.27 -47.54 56.06
N ILE A 2 11.42 -47.51 55.02
CA ILE A 2 11.85 -47.42 53.62
C ILE A 2 11.75 -45.94 53.22
N LYS A 3 12.89 -45.33 52.87
CA LYS A 3 12.95 -43.95 52.38
C LYS A 3 12.64 -43.96 50.88
N TYR A 4 11.51 -43.39 50.48
CA TYR A 4 11.19 -43.12 49.09
C TYR A 4 11.87 -41.81 48.66
N THR A 5 12.80 -41.90 47.73
CA THR A 5 13.41 -40.73 47.08
C THR A 5 12.54 -40.34 45.88
N LEU A 6 11.81 -39.24 46.01
CA LEU A 6 11.06 -38.60 44.91
C LEU A 6 12.04 -37.95 43.93
N ILE A 7 12.09 -38.45 42.69
CA ILE A 7 12.80 -37.81 41.58
C ILE A 7 11.81 -36.88 40.87
N LEU A 8 12.01 -35.56 41.01
CA LEU A 8 11.28 -34.55 40.26
C LEU A 8 11.81 -34.51 38.81
N PHE A 9 10.98 -34.87 37.83
CA PHE A 9 11.24 -34.61 36.42
C PHE A 9 10.84 -33.16 36.11
N SER A 10 11.82 -32.26 36.03
CA SER A 10 11.64 -30.89 35.52
C SER A 10 11.48 -30.93 33.99
N ILE A 11 10.24 -30.85 33.53
CA ILE A 11 9.92 -30.66 32.11
C ILE A 11 10.29 -29.22 31.75
N LEU A 12 11.47 -29.04 31.15
CA LEU A 12 11.88 -27.82 30.48
C LEU A 12 11.00 -27.62 29.23
N THR A 13 9.84 -26.99 29.39
CA THR A 13 9.08 -26.44 28.26
C THR A 13 9.84 -25.22 27.73
N SER A 14 10.75 -25.47 26.78
CA SER A 14 11.34 -24.39 25.99
C SER A 14 10.20 -23.70 25.23
N PRO A 15 9.93 -22.40 25.42
CA PRO A 15 9.04 -21.71 24.50
C PRO A 15 9.76 -21.69 23.14
N LEU A 16 9.23 -22.44 22.18
CA LEU A 16 9.49 -22.21 20.77
C LEU A 16 9.10 -20.75 20.49
N LEU A 17 10.08 -19.84 20.57
CA LEU A 17 9.97 -18.55 19.92
C LEU A 17 9.87 -18.85 18.43
N THR A 18 8.66 -19.00 17.94
CA THR A 18 8.34 -18.74 16.53
C THR A 18 8.70 -17.28 16.29
N THR A 19 9.93 -17.03 15.86
CA THR A 19 10.29 -15.79 15.19
C THR A 19 9.39 -15.70 13.97
N ALA A 20 8.27 -14.99 14.10
CA ALA A 20 7.48 -14.59 12.95
C ALA A 20 8.44 -13.83 12.03
N GLN A 21 8.78 -14.42 10.90
CA GLN A 21 9.69 -13.80 9.94
C GLN A 21 9.01 -12.51 9.49
N THR A 22 9.56 -11.36 9.91
CA THR A 22 9.01 -10.06 9.55
C THR A 22 9.12 -9.90 8.04
N LEU A 23 7.97 -9.91 7.37
CA LEU A 23 7.90 -9.74 5.92
C LEU A 23 8.43 -8.35 5.55
N LYS A 24 9.24 -8.28 4.48
CA LYS A 24 9.75 -7.00 3.99
C LYS A 24 8.60 -6.21 3.36
N THR A 25 8.47 -4.96 3.78
CA THR A 25 7.44 -4.01 3.30
C THR A 25 8.04 -2.83 2.54
N GLU A 26 9.35 -2.86 2.29
CA GLU A 26 10.06 -1.88 1.47
C GLU A 26 11.08 -2.60 0.59
N SER A 27 11.38 -2.00 -0.56
CA SER A 27 12.54 -2.33 -1.39
C SER A 27 13.55 -1.20 -1.37
N ASP A 28 14.65 -1.36 -2.10
CA ASP A 28 15.66 -0.32 -2.25
C ASP A 28 15.09 0.94 -2.93
N THR A 29 14.08 0.77 -3.78
CA THR A 29 13.47 1.84 -4.59
C THR A 29 12.11 2.28 -4.08
N HIS A 30 11.35 1.43 -3.38
CA HIS A 30 9.97 1.72 -2.99
C HIS A 30 9.71 1.55 -1.49
N ILE A 31 8.87 2.41 -0.95
CA ILE A 31 8.23 2.27 0.37
C ILE A 31 6.78 1.88 0.11
N PHE A 32 6.35 0.70 0.55
CA PHE A 32 4.92 0.38 0.50
C PHE A 32 4.22 0.93 1.73
N TRP A 33 2.95 1.32 1.57
CA TRP A 33 2.20 1.94 2.66
C TRP A 33 2.09 1.00 3.86
N GLN A 34 2.34 1.53 5.06
CA GLN A 34 2.13 0.85 6.33
C GLN A 34 1.51 1.84 7.33
N PRO A 35 0.67 1.39 8.27
CA PRO A 35 -0.02 2.29 9.20
C PRO A 35 0.96 3.10 10.07
N ASN A 36 2.12 2.53 10.37
CA ASN A 36 3.12 3.11 11.27
C ASN A 36 4.38 3.63 10.54
N ARG A 37 4.36 3.71 9.20
CA ARG A 37 5.49 4.21 8.40
C ARG A 37 5.10 5.49 7.67
N LYS A 38 5.37 6.63 8.31
CA LYS A 38 5.21 7.96 7.70
C LYS A 38 6.40 8.28 6.81
N LEU A 39 6.18 9.04 5.74
CA LEU A 39 7.25 9.59 4.91
C LEU A 39 8.12 10.56 5.71
N THR A 40 9.41 10.56 5.42
CA THR A 40 10.43 11.37 6.09
C THR A 40 11.32 12.04 5.05
N VAL A 41 12.10 13.04 5.47
CA VAL A 41 13.07 13.74 4.61
C VAL A 41 14.02 12.75 3.92
N ALA A 42 14.42 11.68 4.59
CA ALA A 42 15.36 10.68 4.06
C ALA A 42 14.78 9.83 2.92
N ASP A 43 13.47 9.84 2.72
CA ASP A 43 12.78 9.04 1.71
C ASP A 43 12.80 9.69 0.33
N PHE A 44 12.92 11.02 0.27
CA PHE A 44 12.99 11.80 -0.97
C PHE A 44 14.43 11.87 -1.46
N LYS A 45 14.84 10.85 -2.22
CA LYS A 45 16.22 10.68 -2.72
C LYS A 45 16.42 11.24 -4.12
N GLY A 46 15.34 11.61 -4.79
CA GLY A 46 15.41 12.20 -6.12
C GLY A 46 16.11 13.54 -6.09
N GLU A 47 16.96 13.75 -7.09
CA GLU A 47 17.56 15.06 -7.33
C GLU A 47 16.47 15.98 -7.88
N CYS A 48 16.16 17.04 -7.13
CA CYS A 48 15.30 18.09 -7.66
C CYS A 48 16.03 18.78 -8.81
N CYS A 49 15.33 18.97 -9.93
CA CYS A 49 15.89 19.54 -11.14
C CYS A 49 16.44 20.95 -10.88
N THR A 50 17.54 21.29 -11.54
CA THR A 50 18.01 22.67 -11.74
C THR A 50 17.06 23.51 -12.60
N GLU A 51 15.95 22.91 -13.07
CA GLU A 51 14.95 23.56 -13.93
C GLU A 51 14.21 24.67 -13.19
N GLU A 52 14.33 25.89 -13.73
CA GLU A 52 13.72 27.11 -13.23
C GLU A 52 12.22 26.96 -12.98
N ARG A 53 11.52 26.28 -13.89
CA ARG A 53 10.07 26.03 -13.82
C ARG A 53 9.59 25.37 -12.52
N LEU A 54 10.35 24.43 -11.96
CA LEU A 54 9.97 23.77 -10.71
C LEU A 54 10.21 24.67 -9.49
N ARG A 55 11.24 25.52 -9.56
CA ARG A 55 11.46 26.55 -8.53
C ARG A 55 10.34 27.59 -8.55
N ASP A 56 9.86 27.95 -9.74
CA ASP A 56 8.75 28.90 -9.88
C ASP A 56 7.44 28.31 -9.35
N LEU A 57 7.12 27.06 -9.69
CA LEU A 57 5.97 26.34 -9.10
C LEU A 57 6.04 26.29 -7.57
N CYS A 58 7.22 26.02 -7.02
CA CYS A 58 7.43 26.04 -5.58
C CYS A 58 7.20 27.45 -4.99
N LYS A 59 7.73 28.52 -5.60
CA LYS A 59 7.52 29.91 -5.13
C LYS A 59 6.06 30.36 -5.24
N GLU A 60 5.40 30.04 -6.34
CA GLU A 60 4.05 30.54 -6.66
C GLU A 60 2.94 29.74 -5.98
N LYS A 61 3.11 28.41 -5.89
CA LYS A 61 2.07 27.47 -5.45
C LYS A 61 2.42 26.72 -4.18
N ASN A 62 3.59 26.99 -3.59
CA ASN A 62 4.11 26.27 -2.42
C ASN A 62 4.20 24.74 -2.67
N MET A 63 4.42 24.35 -3.93
CA MET A 63 4.59 22.98 -4.38
C MET A 63 6.08 22.63 -4.42
N CYS A 64 6.71 22.57 -3.25
CA CYS A 64 8.15 22.40 -3.12
C CYS A 64 8.59 20.95 -2.88
N THR A 65 7.64 20.06 -2.60
CA THR A 65 7.89 18.64 -2.34
C THR A 65 6.96 17.80 -3.20
N MET A 66 7.53 16.84 -3.93
CA MET A 66 6.80 15.99 -4.87
C MET A 66 7.07 14.52 -4.57
N ALA A 67 6.02 13.78 -4.23
CA ALA A 67 6.07 12.33 -4.06
C ALA A 67 5.57 11.62 -5.31
N TYR A 68 6.38 10.71 -5.84
CA TYR A 68 5.98 9.78 -6.88
C TYR A 68 5.35 8.56 -6.21
N THR A 69 4.02 8.60 -6.14
CA THR A 69 3.22 7.53 -5.54
C THR A 69 2.51 6.75 -6.64
N GLY A 70 2.64 5.42 -6.62
CA GLY A 70 1.99 4.50 -7.53
C GLY A 70 0.99 3.59 -6.83
N PHE A 71 0.04 3.06 -7.62
CA PHE A 71 -0.92 2.07 -7.18
C PHE A 71 -0.55 0.71 -7.77
N PHE A 72 0.17 -0.10 -7.00
CA PHE A 72 0.70 -1.37 -7.48
C PHE A 72 -0.36 -2.45 -7.34
N SER A 73 -0.52 -3.26 -8.38
CA SER A 73 -1.49 -4.35 -8.37
C SER A 73 -0.99 -5.57 -9.14
N ILE A 74 -1.18 -6.75 -8.56
CA ILE A 74 -0.84 -8.04 -9.14
C ILE A 74 -2.00 -9.02 -8.94
N LEU A 75 -2.27 -9.84 -9.97
CA LEU A 75 -3.17 -10.99 -9.87
C LEU A 75 -2.37 -12.29 -10.01
N ASP A 76 -2.46 -13.14 -9.00
CA ASP A 76 -1.93 -14.50 -9.04
C ASP A 76 -3.06 -15.51 -9.31
N ILE A 77 -2.85 -16.40 -10.27
CA ILE A 77 -3.81 -17.44 -10.67
C ILE A 77 -3.24 -18.85 -10.41
N PRO A 78 -4.08 -19.88 -10.15
CA PRO A 78 -3.65 -21.25 -10.03
C PRO A 78 -2.89 -21.73 -11.28
N LYS A 79 -1.67 -22.22 -11.07
CA LYS A 79 -0.73 -22.66 -12.11
C LYS A 79 -1.26 -23.81 -12.95
N LYS A 80 -1.91 -24.80 -12.31
CA LYS A 80 -2.40 -26.01 -12.99
C LYS A 80 -3.90 -25.91 -13.21
N LYS A 81 -4.36 -26.23 -14.42
CA LYS A 81 -5.79 -26.22 -14.78
C LYS A 81 -6.65 -27.06 -13.83
N LYS A 82 -6.15 -28.23 -13.41
CA LYS A 82 -6.86 -29.16 -12.51
C LYS A 82 -7.10 -28.62 -11.09
N ASP A 83 -6.36 -27.58 -10.68
CA ASP A 83 -6.46 -26.98 -9.35
C ASP A 83 -7.41 -25.77 -9.35
N ARG A 84 -7.86 -25.30 -10.53
CA ARG A 84 -8.85 -24.23 -10.69
C ARG A 84 -10.20 -24.67 -10.12
N GLY A 85 -10.80 -23.85 -9.26
CA GLY A 85 -12.03 -24.18 -8.54
C GLY A 85 -11.80 -24.82 -7.16
N LYS A 86 -10.62 -25.42 -6.91
CA LYS A 86 -10.14 -25.74 -5.56
C LYS A 86 -9.33 -24.59 -4.98
N LEU A 87 -8.49 -24.01 -5.83
CA LEU A 87 -7.79 -22.77 -5.59
C LEU A 87 -8.48 -21.66 -6.38
N ILE A 88 -8.63 -20.51 -5.74
CA ILE A 88 -9.14 -19.27 -6.35
C ILE A 88 -7.98 -18.29 -6.55
N GLU A 89 -8.17 -17.33 -7.43
CA GLU A 89 -7.22 -16.24 -7.69
C GLU A 89 -6.92 -15.43 -6.44
N LYS A 90 -5.75 -14.80 -6.41
CA LYS A 90 -5.31 -13.91 -5.33
C LYS A 90 -4.92 -12.57 -5.93
N ALA A 91 -5.63 -11.52 -5.55
CA ALA A 91 -5.36 -10.17 -5.99
C ALA A 91 -4.65 -9.40 -4.87
N TYR A 92 -3.55 -8.74 -5.23
CA TYR A 92 -2.72 -7.95 -4.33
C TYR A 92 -2.74 -6.50 -4.78
N PHE A 93 -2.91 -5.59 -3.83
CA PHE A 93 -2.90 -4.15 -4.06
C PHE A 93 -2.07 -3.50 -2.98
N ALA A 94 -1.14 -2.62 -3.35
CA ALA A 94 -0.39 -1.84 -2.38
C ALA A 94 -0.04 -0.47 -2.97
N PRO A 95 -0.26 0.62 -2.24
CA PRO A 95 0.34 1.90 -2.55
C PRO A 95 1.86 1.80 -2.40
N ALA A 96 2.60 2.40 -3.33
CA ALA A 96 4.05 2.45 -3.26
C ALA A 96 4.56 3.88 -3.52
N PHE A 97 5.41 4.38 -2.64
CA PHE A 97 6.15 5.61 -2.81
C PHE A 97 7.53 5.29 -3.40
N GLU A 98 7.91 5.91 -4.50
CA GLU A 98 9.21 5.71 -5.15
C GLU A 98 10.25 6.72 -4.62
N LYS A 99 11.32 6.22 -4.01
CA LYS A 99 12.35 7.02 -3.34
C LYS A 99 13.14 7.91 -4.31
N ASN A 100 13.53 7.34 -5.45
CA ASN A 100 14.53 7.94 -6.34
C ASN A 100 13.96 8.99 -7.30
N THR A 101 12.66 9.00 -7.53
CA THR A 101 12.00 10.02 -8.36
C THR A 101 11.35 11.10 -7.50
N SER A 102 11.03 10.78 -6.23
CA SER A 102 10.49 11.76 -5.28
C SER A 102 11.56 12.72 -4.79
N TYR A 103 11.28 14.02 -4.84
CA TYR A 103 12.26 15.07 -4.55
C TYR A 103 11.68 16.21 -3.70
N MET A 104 12.60 17.03 -3.18
CA MET A 104 12.32 18.29 -2.50
C MET A 104 13.15 19.42 -3.11
N VAL A 105 12.51 20.55 -3.44
CA VAL A 105 13.16 21.77 -3.94
C VAL A 105 14.01 22.42 -2.85
N PHE A 106 13.47 22.49 -1.63
CA PHE A 106 14.17 22.98 -0.45
C PHE A 106 14.33 21.84 0.55
N LYS A 107 15.54 21.72 1.13
CA LYS A 107 15.77 20.74 2.19
C LYS A 107 14.93 21.12 3.41
N ASN A 108 14.21 20.15 3.98
CA ASN A 108 13.37 20.26 5.18
C ASN A 108 12.01 20.96 4.99
N ASP A 109 11.37 20.85 3.83
CA ASP A 109 9.95 21.22 3.66
C ASP A 109 9.02 20.22 4.35
N THR A 110 8.91 20.32 5.68
CA THR A 110 8.12 19.41 6.51
C THR A 110 6.64 19.43 6.15
N LEU A 111 6.08 20.61 5.88
CA LEU A 111 4.67 20.74 5.48
C LEU A 111 4.42 20.10 4.10
N GLY A 112 5.37 20.24 3.17
CA GLY A 112 5.31 19.55 1.88
C GLY A 112 5.28 18.03 2.03
N ILE A 113 6.14 17.47 2.89
CA ILE A 113 6.13 16.03 3.20
C ILE A 113 4.79 15.60 3.79
N GLU A 114 4.24 16.37 4.73
CA GLU A 114 2.93 16.10 5.32
C GLU A 114 1.79 16.12 4.28
N LYS A 115 1.81 17.08 3.35
CA LYS A 115 0.85 17.11 2.24
C LYS A 115 1.03 15.90 1.31
N GLN A 116 2.26 15.49 1.02
CA GLN A 116 2.52 14.29 0.22
C GLN A 116 2.12 12.99 0.96
N GLN A 117 2.17 12.97 2.29
CA GLN A 117 1.62 11.86 3.08
C GLN A 117 0.11 11.72 2.90
N ILE A 118 -0.64 12.82 2.78
CA ILE A 118 -2.08 12.76 2.43
C ILE A 118 -2.27 12.11 1.06
N VAL A 119 -1.46 12.47 0.06
CA VAL A 119 -1.51 11.82 -1.25
C VAL A 119 -1.25 10.32 -1.11
N PHE A 120 -0.22 9.91 -0.37
CA PHE A 120 0.06 8.49 -0.15
C PHE A 120 -1.08 7.75 0.55
N ASP A 121 -1.73 8.41 1.52
CA ASP A 121 -2.88 7.89 2.24
C ASP A 121 -4.16 7.83 1.37
N ILE A 122 -4.33 8.72 0.39
CA ILE A 122 -5.39 8.62 -0.63
C ILE A 122 -5.19 7.35 -1.48
N TYR A 123 -3.95 7.02 -1.85
CA TYR A 123 -3.68 5.77 -2.55
C TYR A 123 -3.99 4.54 -1.66
N GLU A 124 -3.70 4.60 -0.36
CA GLU A 124 -4.13 3.54 0.57
C GLU A 124 -5.65 3.44 0.63
N LEU A 125 -6.36 4.56 0.75
CA LEU A 125 -7.81 4.55 0.78
C LEU A 125 -8.40 3.89 -0.47
N ALA A 126 -7.81 4.18 -1.63
CA ALA A 126 -8.14 3.50 -2.89
C ALA A 126 -7.89 1.99 -2.80
N ALA A 127 -6.74 1.56 -2.26
CA ALA A 127 -6.40 0.15 -2.11
C ALA A 127 -7.38 -0.60 -1.20
N ARG A 128 -7.79 0.03 -0.08
CA ARG A 128 -8.81 -0.53 0.82
C ARG A 128 -10.15 -0.72 0.13
N LYS A 129 -10.58 0.25 -0.68
CA LYS A 129 -11.84 0.17 -1.44
C LYS A 129 -11.81 -0.97 -2.45
N VAL A 130 -10.72 -1.14 -3.21
CA VAL A 130 -10.59 -2.29 -4.13
C VAL A 130 -10.63 -3.62 -3.39
N ARG A 131 -9.90 -3.75 -2.29
CA ARG A 131 -9.90 -4.99 -1.50
C ARG A 131 -11.29 -5.30 -0.96
N LYS A 132 -12.03 -4.29 -0.50
CA LYS A 132 -13.43 -4.44 -0.11
C LYS A 132 -14.32 -4.89 -1.28
N ASP A 133 -14.24 -4.21 -2.43
CA ASP A 133 -15.07 -4.52 -3.59
C ASP A 133 -14.84 -5.95 -4.08
N LEU A 134 -13.59 -6.42 -4.09
CA LEU A 134 -13.25 -7.80 -4.44
C LEU A 134 -13.72 -8.81 -3.38
N ASP A 135 -13.61 -8.48 -2.09
CA ASP A 135 -14.14 -9.30 -0.99
C ASP A 135 -15.67 -9.46 -1.08
N ASP A 136 -16.39 -8.41 -1.42
CA ASP A 136 -17.84 -8.47 -1.67
C ASP A 136 -18.18 -9.37 -2.88
N VAL A 137 -17.35 -9.31 -3.94
CA VAL A 137 -17.45 -10.23 -5.08
C VAL A 137 -17.17 -11.68 -4.67
N TYR A 138 -16.15 -11.95 -3.85
CA TYR A 138 -15.87 -13.31 -3.36
C TYR A 138 -17.01 -13.87 -2.51
N LYS A 139 -17.58 -13.05 -1.61
CA LYS A 139 -18.68 -13.45 -0.73
C LYS A 139 -19.95 -13.79 -1.50
N THR A 140 -20.19 -13.12 -2.63
CA THR A 140 -21.34 -13.38 -3.49
C THR A 140 -21.10 -14.50 -4.49
N THR A 141 -19.90 -14.57 -5.06
CA THR A 141 -19.54 -15.50 -6.13
C THR A 141 -18.18 -16.12 -5.85
N ASN A 142 -18.17 -17.17 -5.01
CA ASN A 142 -16.96 -17.92 -4.68
C ASN A 142 -16.58 -18.92 -5.79
N ALA A 143 -16.38 -18.42 -7.01
CA ALA A 143 -16.04 -19.21 -8.19
C ALA A 143 -14.73 -18.74 -8.81
N TYR A 144 -13.94 -19.70 -9.30
CA TYR A 144 -12.76 -19.41 -10.09
C TYR A 144 -13.14 -18.62 -11.36
N GLY A 145 -12.33 -17.64 -11.74
CA GLY A 145 -12.52 -16.77 -12.89
C GLY A 145 -13.20 -15.45 -12.56
N THR A 146 -13.95 -15.38 -11.45
CA THR A 146 -14.71 -14.17 -11.10
C THR A 146 -13.81 -12.97 -10.87
N ILE A 147 -12.73 -13.17 -10.10
CA ILE A 147 -11.80 -12.08 -9.77
C ILE A 147 -11.00 -11.69 -10.99
N HIS A 148 -10.58 -12.67 -11.80
CA HIS A 148 -9.89 -12.38 -13.04
C HIS A 148 -10.72 -11.45 -13.96
N LEU A 149 -12.02 -11.69 -14.07
CA LEU A 149 -12.94 -10.83 -14.84
C LEU A 149 -13.15 -9.44 -14.21
N MET A 150 -13.28 -9.40 -12.88
CA MET A 150 -13.58 -8.15 -12.17
C MET A 150 -12.35 -7.26 -11.96
N TYR A 151 -11.15 -7.83 -11.98
CA TYR A 151 -9.90 -7.16 -11.63
C TYR A 151 -9.67 -5.88 -12.44
N GLY A 152 -9.79 -5.95 -13.77
CA GLY A 152 -9.61 -4.77 -14.64
C GLY A 152 -10.64 -3.68 -14.35
N LYS A 153 -11.92 -4.06 -14.26
CA LYS A 153 -13.02 -3.12 -13.99
C LYS A 153 -12.87 -2.41 -12.64
N VAL A 154 -12.55 -3.16 -11.58
CA VAL A 154 -12.38 -2.60 -10.24
C VAL A 154 -11.14 -1.70 -10.20
N LYS A 155 -10.05 -2.10 -10.88
CA LYS A 155 -8.85 -1.27 -11.01
C LYS A 155 -9.14 0.07 -11.72
N ASP A 156 -9.87 0.07 -12.83
CA ASP A 156 -10.19 1.30 -13.56
C ASP A 156 -11.13 2.22 -12.78
N SER A 157 -12.11 1.63 -12.08
CA SER A 157 -13.01 2.38 -11.19
C SER A 157 -12.23 3.08 -10.08
N ILE A 158 -11.29 2.37 -9.45
CA ILE A 158 -10.51 2.96 -8.37
C ILE A 158 -9.50 3.99 -8.86
N ASP A 159 -8.93 3.79 -10.05
CA ASP A 159 -7.98 4.73 -10.63
C ASP A 159 -8.63 6.10 -10.83
N LYS A 160 -9.87 6.12 -11.33
CA LYS A 160 -10.69 7.34 -11.42
C LYS A 160 -10.99 7.94 -10.05
N TYR A 161 -11.46 7.13 -9.10
CA TYR A 161 -11.75 7.59 -7.74
C TYR A 161 -10.55 8.26 -7.07
N ARG A 162 -9.39 7.60 -7.12
CA ARG A 162 -8.13 8.09 -6.57
C ARG A 162 -7.70 9.39 -7.24
N THR A 163 -7.72 9.42 -8.57
CA THR A 163 -7.31 10.60 -9.36
C THR A 163 -8.17 11.80 -8.99
N THR A 164 -9.50 11.64 -8.93
CA THR A 164 -10.41 12.71 -8.48
C THR A 164 -10.06 13.22 -7.08
N LEU A 165 -9.78 12.34 -6.12
CA LEU A 165 -9.41 12.78 -4.77
C LEU A 165 -8.10 13.55 -4.73
N VAL A 166 -7.08 13.08 -5.46
CA VAL A 166 -5.78 13.78 -5.55
C VAL A 166 -5.96 15.15 -6.21
N GLU A 167 -6.72 15.24 -7.30
CA GLU A 167 -7.00 16.51 -7.98
C GLU A 167 -7.73 17.51 -7.08
N LEU A 168 -8.75 17.06 -6.34
CA LEU A 168 -9.46 17.90 -5.39
C LEU A 168 -8.57 18.35 -4.23
N PHE A 169 -7.75 17.45 -3.69
CA PHE A 169 -6.77 17.80 -2.66
C PHE A 169 -5.76 18.85 -3.18
N VAL A 170 -5.24 18.63 -4.40
CA VAL A 170 -4.28 19.55 -5.01
C VAL A 170 -4.89 20.91 -5.25
N LYS A 171 -6.12 20.94 -5.77
CA LYS A 171 -6.87 22.17 -5.99
C LYS A 171 -7.04 22.96 -4.69
N ASP A 172 -7.56 22.33 -3.65
CA ASP A 172 -7.83 23.00 -2.38
C ASP A 172 -6.55 23.50 -1.69
N THR A 173 -5.47 22.71 -1.72
CA THR A 173 -4.29 22.94 -0.87
C THR A 173 -3.10 23.62 -1.55
N TYR A 174 -3.08 23.66 -2.88
CA TYR A 174 -2.01 24.31 -3.65
C TYR A 174 -2.53 25.35 -4.66
N LEU A 175 -3.64 25.08 -5.35
CA LEU A 175 -4.13 26.00 -6.40
C LEU A 175 -4.95 27.15 -5.83
N ASP A 176 -5.97 26.82 -5.05
CA ASP A 176 -6.85 27.78 -4.36
C ASP A 176 -6.22 28.25 -3.04
N ASN A 177 -5.30 27.45 -2.48
CA ASN A 177 -4.63 27.68 -1.21
C ASN A 177 -5.63 28.05 -0.09
N ARG A 178 -6.72 27.29 -0.01
CA ARG A 178 -7.81 27.55 0.93
C ARG A 178 -7.33 27.36 2.36
N GLU A 179 -7.58 28.36 3.20
CA GLU A 179 -7.23 28.30 4.62
C GLU A 179 -7.89 27.09 5.29
N GLY A 180 -7.13 26.37 6.10
CA GLY A 180 -7.62 25.17 6.81
C GLY A 180 -7.75 23.89 5.96
N ALA A 181 -7.63 23.98 4.63
CA ALA A 181 -7.87 22.84 3.73
C ALA A 181 -7.02 21.60 4.06
N TYR A 182 -5.74 21.79 4.40
CA TYR A 182 -4.87 20.68 4.78
C TYR A 182 -5.45 19.88 5.96
N LYS A 183 -5.90 20.57 7.02
CA LYS A 183 -6.43 19.93 8.22
C LYS A 183 -7.73 19.18 7.91
N GLU A 184 -8.64 19.80 7.17
CA GLU A 184 -9.89 19.15 6.74
C GLU A 184 -9.63 17.89 5.92
N TRP A 185 -8.68 17.95 4.98
CA TRP A 185 -8.30 16.78 4.19
C TRP A 185 -7.65 15.70 5.05
N ARG A 186 -6.80 16.07 6.00
CA ARG A 186 -6.20 15.10 6.92
C ARG A 186 -7.25 14.35 7.72
N GLU A 187 -8.17 15.07 8.35
CA GLU A 187 -9.29 14.52 9.13
C GLU A 187 -10.18 13.63 8.27
N LYS A 188 -10.58 14.11 7.08
CA LYS A 188 -11.39 13.36 6.13
C LYS A 188 -10.75 12.04 5.70
N ILE A 189 -9.47 12.06 5.35
CA ILE A 189 -8.77 10.85 4.90
C ILE A 189 -8.57 9.88 6.07
N ASP A 190 -8.26 10.36 7.26
CA ASP A 190 -8.12 9.50 8.45
C ASP A 190 -9.45 8.81 8.81
N GLU A 191 -10.57 9.53 8.76
CA GLU A 191 -11.90 8.98 9.00
C GLU A 191 -12.26 7.90 7.97
N GLU A 192 -12.03 8.17 6.68
CA GLU A 192 -12.31 7.23 5.60
C GLU A 192 -11.41 5.98 5.63
N LEU A 193 -10.15 6.15 6.05
CA LEU A 193 -9.26 5.02 6.29
C LEU A 193 -9.78 4.16 7.45
N ASP A 194 -10.17 4.75 8.58
CA ASP A 194 -10.65 4.00 9.74
C ASP A 194 -11.94 3.20 9.43
N LYS A 195 -12.88 3.78 8.68
CA LYS A 195 -14.08 3.08 8.18
C LYS A 195 -13.74 1.80 7.42
N LEU A 196 -12.59 1.76 6.75
CA LEU A 196 -12.12 0.64 5.93
C LEU A 196 -10.94 -0.12 6.56
N ARG A 197 -10.70 0.01 7.86
CA ARG A 197 -9.55 -0.60 8.56
C ARG A 197 -9.38 -2.10 8.36
N ALA A 198 -10.48 -2.84 8.18
CA ALA A 198 -10.45 -4.29 7.94
C ALA A 198 -9.78 -4.67 6.61
N TYR A 199 -9.66 -3.69 5.69
CA TYR A 199 -9.09 -3.85 4.37
C TYR A 199 -7.75 -3.10 4.23
N ALA A 200 -7.08 -2.77 5.34
CA ALA A 200 -5.77 -2.11 5.32
C ALA A 200 -4.73 -2.94 4.57
N THR A 201 -3.75 -2.27 3.93
CA THR A 201 -2.62 -2.96 3.28
C THR A 201 -1.86 -3.77 4.32
N THR A 202 -1.62 -5.04 4.01
CA THR A 202 -0.96 -6.00 4.89
C THR A 202 0.53 -6.14 4.55
N PRO A 203 1.37 -6.61 5.48
CA PRO A 203 2.76 -6.97 5.15
C PRO A 203 2.86 -8.00 4.03
N GLU A 204 1.90 -8.92 3.92
CA GLU A 204 1.79 -9.90 2.83
C GLU A 204 1.57 -9.25 1.47
N ASP A 205 0.70 -8.23 1.40
CA ASP A 205 0.49 -7.45 0.17
C ASP A 205 1.80 -6.83 -0.29
N CYS A 206 2.49 -6.13 0.61
CA CYS A 206 3.76 -5.46 0.30
C CYS A 206 4.84 -6.47 -0.10
N TYR A 207 4.95 -7.57 0.65
CA TYR A 207 5.97 -8.58 0.41
C TYR A 207 5.81 -9.24 -0.97
N ARG A 208 4.58 -9.41 -1.45
CA ARG A 208 4.35 -9.92 -2.81
C ARG A 208 5.01 -9.05 -3.88
N PHE A 209 5.03 -7.73 -3.71
CA PHE A 209 5.69 -6.80 -4.63
C PHE A 209 7.20 -6.76 -4.43
N VAL A 210 7.69 -6.82 -3.19
CA VAL A 210 9.13 -6.92 -2.89
C VAL A 210 9.73 -8.21 -3.45
N LEU A 211 9.01 -9.32 -3.32
CA LEU A 211 9.44 -10.65 -3.77
C LEU A 211 9.40 -10.78 -5.30
N ASN A 212 8.51 -10.03 -5.97
CA ASN A 212 8.28 -10.03 -7.41
C ASN A 212 8.01 -11.43 -8.03
N LYS A 213 7.49 -12.37 -7.24
CA LYS A 213 6.99 -13.68 -7.68
C LYS A 213 5.88 -14.16 -6.72
N PRO A 214 5.02 -15.10 -7.14
CA PRO A 214 3.99 -15.66 -6.27
C PRO A 214 4.58 -16.18 -4.96
N MET A 215 3.90 -15.91 -3.85
CA MET A 215 4.30 -16.39 -2.52
C MET A 215 4.00 -17.89 -2.32
N ASN A 216 3.17 -18.48 -3.19
CA ASN A 216 2.82 -19.90 -3.17
C ASN A 216 3.12 -20.50 -4.55
N GLU A 217 3.85 -21.62 -4.57
CA GLU A 217 4.31 -22.30 -5.79
C GLU A 217 3.18 -22.89 -6.66
N GLN A 218 1.98 -23.04 -6.10
CA GLN A 218 0.78 -23.46 -6.82
C GLN A 218 0.21 -22.34 -7.71
N TYR A 219 0.75 -21.12 -7.62
CA TYR A 219 0.31 -19.95 -8.36
C TYR A 219 1.35 -19.47 -9.37
N VAL A 220 0.86 -18.77 -10.38
CA VAL A 220 1.65 -17.97 -11.32
C VAL A 220 1.05 -16.58 -11.41
N MET A 221 1.87 -15.58 -11.68
CA MET A 221 1.36 -14.24 -12.01
C MET A 221 0.56 -14.33 -13.31
N ALA A 222 -0.63 -13.74 -13.35
CA ALA A 222 -1.38 -13.62 -14.59
C ALA A 222 -0.60 -12.72 -15.57
N GLU A 223 -0.44 -13.18 -16.82
CA GLU A 223 0.07 -12.31 -17.88
C GLU A 223 -0.90 -11.14 -18.10
N VAL A 224 -0.37 -9.98 -18.46
CA VAL A 224 -1.07 -8.68 -18.52
C VAL A 224 -2.52 -8.83 -19.00
N ILE A 225 -3.44 -8.43 -18.13
CA ILE A 225 -4.88 -8.43 -18.36
C ILE A 225 -5.16 -7.29 -19.35
N TYR A 226 -5.34 -7.61 -20.63
CA TYR A 226 -5.90 -6.66 -21.59
C TYR A 226 -7.37 -6.43 -21.25
N PRO A 227 -7.84 -5.16 -21.23
CA PRO A 227 -9.28 -4.87 -21.25
C PRO A 227 -9.95 -5.41 -22.53
#